data_AF-A0A1S3NDA8-F1
#
_entry.id   AF-A0A1S3NDA8-F1
#
_cell.length_a   1.000
_cell.length_b   1.000
_cell.length_c   1.000
_cell.angle_alpha   90.00
_cell.angle_beta   90.00
_cell.angle_gamma   90.00
#
_symmetry.space_group_name_H-M   'P 1'
#
loop_
_entity.id
_entity.type
_entity.pdbx_description
1 polymer ?
#
loop_
_entity_poly.entity_id
_entity_poly.type
_entity_poly.pdbx_seq_one_letter_code
_entity_poly.pdbx_strand_id
1 'polypeptide(L)'
;MSGGISASIATSRLQAEGMGSNDHAVPFLNQDYEALRQECLETGCLFRDPSFLAEPPSLGFKELAPFSAKTRDVEWMRPTELTDDPQFILGGATRTDICQGALGEF
;
A
#
# COMPACT_ATOMS: atom_id res chain seq x y z
N MET A 1 13.07 4.66 19.12
CA MET A 1 12.88 5.91 19.89
C MET A 1 11.64 5.71 20.76
N SER A 2 11.81 5.72 22.08
CA SER A 2 10.72 5.38 23.02
C SER A 2 9.74 6.55 23.11
N GLY A 3 8.52 6.41 22.58
CA GLY A 3 7.47 7.40 22.73
C GLY A 3 7.00 7.45 24.19
N GLY A 4 7.28 8.56 24.87
CA GLY A 4 6.94 8.74 26.28
C GLY A 4 5.44 8.94 26.52
N ILE A 5 5.03 8.88 27.79
CA ILE A 5 3.67 9.09 28.33
C ILE A 5 2.90 10.29 27.73
N SER A 6 3.61 11.35 27.32
CA SER A 6 3.01 12.51 26.64
C SER A 6 2.41 12.14 25.27
N ALA A 7 3.12 11.32 24.49
CA ALA A 7 2.63 10.84 23.20
C ALA A 7 1.37 9.98 23.37
N SER A 8 1.34 9.10 24.38
CA SER A 8 0.16 8.28 24.67
C SER A 8 -1.06 9.10 25.08
N ILE A 9 -0.90 10.15 25.89
CA ILE A 9 -2.01 11.02 26.29
C ILE A 9 -2.56 11.79 25.08
N ALA A 10 -1.68 12.26 24.19
CA ALA A 10 -2.10 12.92 22.94
C ALA A 10 -2.86 11.96 22.02
N THR A 11 -2.36 10.74 21.82
CA THR A 11 -3.06 9.72 21.01
C THR A 11 -4.42 9.36 21.61
N SER A 12 -4.53 9.19 22.92
CA SER A 12 -5.81 8.89 23.59
C SER A 12 -6.85 10.00 23.42
N ARG A 13 -6.42 11.27 23.42
CA ARG A 13 -7.32 12.40 23.15
C ARG A 13 -7.82 12.41 21.71
N LEU A 14 -6.92 12.21 20.75
CA LEU A 14 -7.29 12.15 19.33
C LEU A 14 -8.24 10.97 19.05
N GLN A 15 -8.01 9.81 19.67
CA GLN A 15 -8.92 8.67 19.58
C GLN A 15 -10.31 8.99 20.15
N ALA A 16 -10.39 9.70 21.28
CA ALA A 16 -11.66 10.15 21.85
C ALA A 16 -12.40 11.16 20.96
N GLU A 17 -11.66 11.92 20.15
CA GLU A 17 -12.19 12.85 19.13
C GLU A 17 -12.60 12.14 17.82
N GLY A 18 -12.48 10.81 17.76
CA GLY A 18 -12.92 9.99 16.61
C GLY A 18 -11.80 9.57 15.67
N MET A 19 -10.54 9.92 15.94
CA MET A 19 -9.39 9.47 15.16
C MET A 19 -9.28 7.93 15.18
N GLY A 20 -9.24 7.31 14.01
CA GLY A 20 -9.26 5.87 13.80
C GLY A 20 -10.64 5.29 13.46
N SER A 21 -11.69 6.12 13.40
CA SER A 21 -12.99 5.74 12.81
C SER A 21 -12.90 5.64 11.28
N ASN A 22 -13.93 5.09 10.63
CA ASN A 22 -13.97 5.02 9.17
C ASN A 22 -13.94 6.42 8.52
N ASP A 23 -14.61 7.39 9.14
CA ASP A 23 -14.68 8.77 8.66
C ASP A 23 -13.40 9.58 8.98
N HIS A 24 -12.61 9.15 9.97
CA HIS A 24 -11.38 9.81 10.40
C HIS A 24 -10.23 8.82 10.52
N ALA A 25 -9.96 8.11 9.43
CA ALA A 25 -8.89 7.12 9.37
C ALA A 25 -7.53 7.80 9.64
N VAL A 26 -6.69 7.15 10.44
CA VAL A 26 -5.32 7.61 10.67
C VAL A 26 -4.48 7.31 9.42
N PRO A 27 -3.77 8.29 8.85
CA PRO A 27 -2.85 8.04 7.76
C PRO A 27 -1.78 7.03 8.18
N PHE A 28 -1.73 5.89 7.47
CA PHE A 28 -0.69 4.88 7.72
C PHE A 28 0.68 5.49 7.39
N LEU A 29 1.63 5.37 8.32
CA LEU A 29 2.98 5.96 8.19
C LEU A 29 2.97 7.47 7.88
N ASN A 30 1.91 8.19 8.28
CA ASN A 30 1.69 9.60 7.98
C ASN A 30 1.66 9.92 6.47
N GLN A 31 1.26 8.96 5.63
CA GLN A 31 1.11 9.16 4.19
C GLN A 31 -0.29 9.68 3.86
N ASP A 32 -0.38 10.90 3.35
CA ASP A 32 -1.62 11.53 2.88
C ASP A 32 -1.78 11.30 1.37
N TYR A 33 -2.82 10.56 0.99
CA TYR A 33 -3.11 10.24 -0.41
C TYR A 33 -3.32 11.49 -1.28
N GLU A 34 -4.08 12.48 -0.79
CA GLU A 34 -4.42 13.66 -1.59
C GLU A 34 -3.18 14.52 -1.84
N ALA A 35 -2.37 14.74 -0.80
CA ALA A 35 -1.13 15.48 -0.90
C ALA A 35 -0.13 14.80 -1.84
N LEU A 36 0.08 13.48 -1.68
CA LEU A 36 1.00 12.70 -2.52
C LEU A 36 0.53 12.67 -3.98
N ARG A 37 -0.78 12.52 -4.23
CA ARG A 37 -1.35 12.55 -5.57
C ARG A 37 -1.14 13.91 -6.22
N GLN A 38 -1.38 15.00 -5.49
CA GLN A 38 -1.19 16.36 -6.00
C GLN A 38 0.27 16.60 -6.38
N GLU A 39 1.22 16.23 -5.52
CA GLU A 39 2.65 16.36 -5.81
C GLU A 39 3.06 15.60 -7.09
N CYS A 40 2.57 14.37 -7.26
CA CYS A 40 2.84 13.57 -8.46
C CYS A 40 2.26 14.21 -9.74
N LEU A 41 1.06 14.79 -9.65
CA LEU A 41 0.43 15.50 -10.76
C LEU A 41 1.18 16.78 -11.14
N GLU A 42 1.62 17.56 -10.13
CA GLU A 42 2.37 18.80 -10.34
C GLU A 42 3.76 18.54 -10.93
N THR A 43 4.42 17.47 -10.48
CA THR A 43 5.75 17.08 -10.97
C THR A 43 5.71 16.26 -12.27
N GLY A 44 4.53 15.81 -12.69
CA GLY A 44 4.36 14.94 -13.86
C GLY A 44 5.03 13.57 -13.71
N CYS A 45 5.21 13.09 -12.48
CA CYS A 45 5.84 11.81 -12.21
C CYS A 45 4.84 10.80 -11.64
N LEU A 46 5.16 9.51 -11.76
CA LEU A 46 4.36 8.45 -11.16
C LEU A 46 4.81 8.21 -9.73
N PHE A 47 3.85 8.07 -8.83
CA PHE A 47 4.11 7.77 -7.42
C PHE A 47 4.96 6.50 -7.27
N ARG A 48 5.98 6.59 -6.42
CA ARG A 48 6.80 5.47 -5.94
C ARG A 48 6.71 5.50 -4.42
N ASP A 49 6.23 4.41 -3.82
CA ASP A 49 6.01 4.38 -2.37
C ASP A 49 7.34 4.27 -1.62
N PRO A 50 7.75 5.29 -0.83
CA PRO A 50 8.97 5.23 -0.05
C PRO A 50 8.88 4.27 1.15
N SER A 51 7.66 3.95 1.60
CA SER A 51 7.40 3.06 2.72
C SER A 51 7.32 1.59 2.30
N PHE A 52 7.06 1.34 1.02
CA PHE A 52 6.92 0.00 0.45
C PHE A 52 7.57 -0.04 -0.95
N LEU A 53 8.89 -0.18 -0.96
CA LEU A 53 9.68 -0.17 -2.18
C LEU A 53 9.35 -1.37 -3.08
N ALA A 54 9.48 -1.21 -4.39
CA ALA A 54 9.37 -2.28 -5.37
C ALA A 54 10.62 -3.18 -5.37
N GLU A 55 10.92 -3.79 -4.23
CA GLU A 55 12.13 -4.57 -3.99
C GLU A 55 11.79 -5.96 -3.40
N PRO A 56 12.68 -6.95 -3.52
CA PRO A 56 12.45 -8.30 -3.00
C PRO A 56 12.00 -8.40 -1.53
N PRO A 57 12.49 -7.57 -0.58
CA PRO A 57 12.02 -7.60 0.81
C PRO A 57 10.53 -7.31 0.97
N SER A 58 9.93 -6.59 0.02
CA SER A 58 8.49 -6.27 0.01
C SER A 58 7.62 -7.45 -0.41
N LEU A 59 8.18 -8.46 -1.10
CA LEU A 59 7.50 -9.72 -1.41
C LEU A 59 7.39 -10.62 -0.18
N GLY A 60 8.39 -10.57 0.70
CA GLY A 60 8.35 -11.24 1.99
C GLY A 60 9.69 -11.82 2.41
N PHE A 61 9.60 -12.75 3.37
CA PHE A 61 10.75 -13.38 4.00
C PHE A 61 10.64 -14.91 3.89
N LYS A 62 11.72 -15.63 4.19
CA LYS A 62 11.81 -17.10 4.12
C LYS A 62 11.48 -17.66 2.73
N GLU A 63 10.27 -18.16 2.51
CA GLU A 63 9.86 -18.77 1.23
C GLU A 63 9.69 -17.74 0.11
N LEU A 64 9.42 -16.49 0.48
CA LEU A 64 9.35 -15.35 -0.43
C LEU A 64 10.60 -14.46 -0.32
N ALA A 65 11.66 -14.95 0.33
CA ALA A 65 12.91 -14.22 0.46
C ALA A 65 13.53 -13.90 -0.91
N PRO A 66 14.42 -12.88 -0.97
CA PRO A 66 15.17 -12.60 -2.19
C PRO A 66 15.89 -13.86 -2.69
N PHE A 67 15.83 -14.12 -4.00
CA PHE A 67 16.43 -15.27 -4.68
C PHE A 67 15.81 -16.66 -4.39
N SER A 68 14.66 -16.72 -3.71
CA SER A 68 13.92 -17.98 -3.62
C SER A 68 13.44 -18.42 -5.00
N ALA A 69 13.20 -19.73 -5.17
CA ALA A 69 12.68 -20.25 -6.44
C ALA A 69 11.31 -19.64 -6.82
N LYS A 70 10.58 -19.08 -5.85
CA LYS A 70 9.24 -18.49 -6.03
C LYS A 70 9.29 -17.01 -6.43
N THR A 71 10.37 -16.29 -6.13
CA THR A 71 10.45 -14.83 -6.29
C THR A 71 11.58 -14.37 -7.22
N ARG A 72 12.41 -15.29 -7.74
CA ARG A 72 13.59 -14.96 -8.56
C ARG A 72 13.27 -14.14 -9.81
N ASP A 73 12.16 -14.46 -10.48
CA ASP A 73 11.79 -13.88 -11.78
C ASP A 73 10.59 -12.93 -11.65
N VAL A 74 10.37 -12.36 -10.46
CA VAL A 74 9.30 -11.40 -10.22
C VAL A 74 9.73 -10.01 -10.67
N GLU A 75 8.94 -9.42 -11.56
CA GLU A 75 9.08 -8.04 -12.01
C GLU A 75 7.90 -7.21 -11.51
N TRP A 76 8.18 -5.97 -11.08
CA TRP A 76 7.16 -5.04 -10.64
C TRP A 76 6.65 -4.26 -11.85
N MET A 77 5.38 -4.44 -12.17
CA MET A 77 4.72 -3.78 -13.31
C MET A 77 3.48 -3.02 -12.84
N ARG A 78 3.21 -1.90 -13.50
CA ARG A 78 1.98 -1.11 -13.35
C ARG A 78 0.89 -1.66 -14.29
N PRO A 79 -0.40 -1.50 -13.96
CA PRO A 79 -1.48 -1.92 -14.85
C PRO A 79 -1.40 -1.35 -16.27
N THR A 80 -0.92 -0.12 -16.43
CA THR A 80 -0.69 0.55 -17.72
C THR A 80 0.39 -0.12 -18.59
N GLU A 81 1.23 -0.97 -18.01
CA GLU A 81 2.25 -1.75 -18.73
C GLU A 81 1.73 -3.14 -19.15
N LEU A 82 0.59 -3.56 -18.59
CA LEU A 82 0.00 -4.88 -18.82
C LEU A 82 -1.19 -4.83 -19.80
N THR A 83 -1.90 -3.71 -19.85
CA THR A 83 -3.09 -3.53 -20.70
C THR A 83 -3.22 -2.07 -21.14
N ASP A 84 -3.80 -1.85 -22.33
CA ASP A 84 -3.96 -0.53 -22.94
C ASP A 84 -4.99 0.36 -22.21
N ASP A 85 -6.00 -0.24 -21.59
CA ASP A 85 -7.06 0.46 -20.85
C ASP A 85 -7.26 -0.16 -19.47
N PRO A 86 -6.41 0.17 -18.47
CA PRO A 86 -6.52 -0.37 -17.13
C PRO A 86 -7.70 0.25 -16.38
N GLN A 87 -8.57 -0.61 -15.86
CA GLN A 87 -9.80 -0.22 -15.18
C GLN A 87 -9.70 -0.59 -13.69
N PHE A 88 -9.92 0.38 -12.79
CA PHE A 88 -9.75 0.15 -11.35
C PHE A 88 -10.91 -0.64 -10.74
N ILE A 89 -12.15 -0.21 -10.95
CA ILE A 89 -13.38 -0.91 -10.56
C ILE A 89 -14.44 -0.63 -11.63
N LEU A 90 -15.04 -1.67 -12.22
CA LEU A 90 -16.11 -1.55 -13.21
C LEU A 90 -17.35 -2.31 -12.76
N GLY A 91 -18.48 -1.62 -12.63
CA GLY A 91 -19.77 -2.26 -12.33
C GLY A 91 -19.88 -2.88 -10.92
N GLY A 92 -18.93 -2.58 -10.03
CA GLY A 92 -18.79 -3.21 -8.71
C GLY A 92 -17.65 -4.23 -8.68
N ALA A 93 -17.52 -4.95 -7.57
CA ALA A 93 -16.60 -6.09 -7.46
C ALA A 93 -17.40 -7.28 -6.93
N THR A 94 -17.61 -8.29 -7.77
CA THR A 94 -18.26 -9.53 -7.40
C THR A 94 -17.22 -10.62 -7.13
N ARG A 95 -17.60 -11.66 -6.39
CA ARG A 95 -16.67 -12.73 -5.99
C ARG A 95 -16.05 -13.47 -7.19
N THR A 96 -16.64 -13.39 -8.38
CA THR A 96 -16.14 -14.02 -9.60
C THR A 96 -15.06 -13.20 -10.31
N ASP A 97 -14.89 -11.93 -9.94
CA ASP A 97 -13.93 -11.03 -10.59
C ASP A 97 -12.51 -11.17 -10.02
N ILE A 98 -12.36 -11.95 -8.93
CA ILE A 98 -11.10 -12.13 -8.21
C ILE A 98 -10.66 -13.59 -8.32
N CYS A 99 -9.51 -13.81 -8.95
CA CYS A 99 -8.81 -15.08 -8.96
C CYS A 99 -7.48 -14.94 -8.23
N GLN A 100 -7.15 -15.92 -7.41
CA GLN A 100 -5.91 -15.94 -6.65
C GLN A 100 -4.71 -16.17 -7.56
N GLY A 101 -3.66 -15.36 -7.39
CA GLY A 101 -2.41 -15.52 -8.12
C GLY A 101 -1.60 -16.72 -7.63
N ALA A 102 -0.58 -17.10 -8.42
CA ALA A 102 0.24 -18.31 -8.17
C ALA A 102 1.03 -18.29 -6.85
N LEU A 103 1.21 -17.13 -6.23
CA LEU A 103 1.94 -16.96 -4.96
C LEU A 103 1.03 -16.73 -3.74
N GLY A 104 -0.29 -16.62 -3.94
CA GLY A 104 -1.22 -16.17 -2.91
C GLY A 104 -1.62 -17.21 -1.86
N GLU A 105 -1.05 -18.41 -1.87
CA GLU A 105 -1.42 -19.56 -1.01
C GLU A 105 -0.31 -19.86 0.01
N PHE A 106 -0.07 -18.98 1.00
CA PHE A 106 0.71 -19.29 2.20
C PHE A 106 0.04 -18.75 3.47
#